data_AF-A0A945VRL3-F1
#
_entry.id   AF-A0A945VRL3-F1
#
_cell.length_a   1.000
_cell.length_b   1.000
_cell.length_c   1.000
_cell.angle_alpha   90.00
_cell.angle_beta   90.00
_cell.angle_gamma   90.00
#
_symmetry.space_group_name_H-M   'P 1'
#
loop_
_entity.id
_entity.type
_entity.pdbx_description
1 polymer ?
#
loop_
_entity_poly.entity_id
_entity_poly.type
_entity_poly.pdbx_seq_one_letter_code
_entity_poly.pdbx_strand_id
1 'polypeptide(L)' 'MEVILIENHASPMITAFTIVKTGSRNEDAATNGSAHFLEHLLFNGTKTRTQKKLYEEMDYYGGYNNAHTGPDY' A
#
# COMPACT_ATOMS: atom_id res chain seq x y z
N MET A 1 10.66 -2.82 -12.12
CA MET A 1 10.42 -3.08 -10.69
C MET A 1 11.72 -3.59 -10.11
N GLU A 2 12.24 -2.92 -9.10
CA GLU A 2 13.41 -3.35 -8.35
C GLU A 2 12.91 -4.11 -7.11
N VAL A 3 13.56 -5.22 -6.76
CA VAL A 3 13.16 -6.07 -5.63
C VAL A 3 14.36 -6.21 -4.70
N ILE A 4 14.14 -5.88 -3.44
CA ILE A 4 15.13 -6.05 -2.37
C ILE A 4 14.55 -7.08 -1.40
N LEU A 5 15.29 -8.17 -1.18
CA LEU A 5 14.92 -9.23 -0.24
C LEU A 5 15.89 -9.22 0.93
N ILE A 6 15.35 -9.27 2.15
CA ILE A 6 16.12 -9.38 3.39
C ILE A 6 15.55 -10.57 4.15
N GLU A 7 16.37 -11.60 4.35
CA GLU A 7 15.98 -12.79 5.11
C GLU A 7 16.35 -12.63 6.59
N ASN A 8 15.40 -12.88 7.48
CA ASN A 8 15.60 -12.85 8.92
C ASN A 8 14.85 -14.02 9.58
N HIS A 9 15.58 -15.04 10.02
CA HIS A 9 14.99 -16.24 10.65
C HIS A 9 14.77 -16.09 12.16
N ALA A 10 15.12 -14.94 12.76
CA ALA A 10 14.89 -14.67 14.18
C ALA A 10 13.42 -14.33 14.49
N SER A 11 12.61 -14.00 13.47
CA SER A 11 11.19 -13.67 13.62
C SER A 11 10.36 -14.44 12.58
N PRO A 12 9.23 -15.06 12.96
CA PRO A 12 8.34 -15.75 12.03
C PRO A 12 7.40 -14.77 11.30
N MET A 13 7.82 -13.53 11.07
CA MET A 13 7.01 -12.49 10.44
C MET A 13 7.52 -12.18 9.03
N ILE A 14 6.60 -11.78 8.15
CA ILE A 14 6.92 -11.27 6.82
C ILE A 14 6.45 -9.82 6.77
N THR A 15 7.29 -8.94 6.22
CA THR A 15 6.90 -7.56 5.89
C THR A 15 7.15 -7.35 4.41
N ALA A 16 6.15 -6.84 3.70
CA ALA A 16 6.25 -6.43 2.32
C ALA A 16 5.99 -4.92 2.23
N PHE A 17 6.83 -4.21 1.48
CA PHE A 17 6.68 -2.79 1.22
C PHE A 17 6.80 -2.54 -0.27
N THR A 18 5.87 -1.78 -0.84
CA THR A 18 5.87 -1.42 -2.26
C THR A 18 6.00 0.08 -2.38
N ILE A 19 7.01 0.54 -3.13
CA ILE A 19 7.26 1.97 -3.37
C ILE A 19 6.97 2.26 -4.84
N VAL A 20 6.16 3.27 -5.09
CA VAL A 20 5.91 3.81 -6.43
C VAL A 20 6.63 5.14 -6.53
N LYS A 21 7.42 5.39 -7.58
CA LYS A 21 8.19 6.65 -7.74
C LYS A 21 7.30 7.77 -8.29
N THR A 22 6.24 8.10 -7.56
CA THR A 22 5.29 9.18 -7.86
C THR A 22 4.69 9.66 -6.55
N GLY A 23 4.26 10.92 -6.49
CA GLY A 23 3.56 11.43 -5.32
C GLY A 23 2.89 12.75 -5.62
N SER A 24 2.61 13.53 -4.57
CA SER A 24 1.92 14.81 -4.73
C SER A 24 2.69 15.84 -5.58
N ARG A 25 4.02 15.68 -5.78
CA ARG A 25 4.80 16.54 -6.69
C ARG A 25 4.40 16.35 -8.15
N ASN A 26 3.87 15.19 -8.51
CA ASN A 26 3.49 14.86 -9.88
C ASN A 26 2.07 15.31 -10.23
N GLU A 27 1.36 15.90 -9.27
CA GLU A 27 0.02 16.47 -9.47
C GLU A 27 0.11 17.90 -10.03
N ASP A 28 -0.98 18.32 -10.65
CA ASP A 28 -1.23 19.69 -11.09
C ASP A 28 -2.48 20.27 -10.42
N ALA A 29 -2.88 21.48 -10.83
CA ALA A 29 -4.06 22.14 -10.28
C ALA A 29 -5.37 21.34 -10.51
N ALA A 30 -5.45 20.53 -11.56
CA ALA A 30 -6.64 19.73 -11.88
C ALA A 30 -6.65 18.38 -11.16
N THR A 31 -5.49 17.86 -10.78
CA THR A 31 -5.28 16.53 -10.20
C THR A 31 -4.81 16.56 -8.74
N ASN A 32 -4.86 17.72 -8.09
CA ASN A 32 -4.42 17.89 -6.71
C ASN A 32 -5.12 16.91 -5.75
N GLY A 33 -4.33 16.19 -4.95
CA GLY A 33 -4.79 15.15 -4.04
C GLY A 33 -5.06 13.79 -4.68
N SER A 34 -4.91 13.63 -5.99
CA SER A 34 -5.18 12.37 -6.69
C SER A 34 -4.27 11.21 -6.27
N ALA A 35 -3.01 11.47 -5.95
CA ALA A 35 -2.07 10.45 -5.49
C ALA A 35 -2.52 9.90 -4.12
N HIS A 36 -2.81 10.79 -3.18
CA HIS A 36 -3.32 10.42 -1.86
C HIS A 36 -4.71 9.77 -1.96
N PHE A 37 -5.58 10.28 -2.83
CA PHE A 37 -6.90 9.67 -3.01
C PHE A 37 -6.79 8.26 -3.60
N LEU A 38 -5.91 8.05 -4.58
CA LEU A 38 -5.64 6.74 -5.14
C LEU A 38 -5.09 5.77 -4.08
N GLU A 39 -4.17 6.23 -3.22
CA GLU A 39 -3.65 5.45 -2.09
C GLU A 39 -4.78 4.84 -1.25
N HIS A 40 -5.79 5.64 -0.87
CA HIS A 40 -6.97 5.14 -0.14
C HIS A 40 -7.79 4.16 -0.97
N LEU A 41 -8.01 4.45 -2.26
CA LEU A 41 -8.81 3.58 -3.13
C LEU A 41 -8.19 2.18 -3.33
N LEU A 42 -6.86 2.03 -3.17
CA LEU A 42 -6.21 0.72 -3.24
C LEU A 42 -6.66 -0.22 -2.11
N PHE A 43 -7.19 0.31 -1.00
CA PHE A 43 -7.75 -0.49 0.09
C PHE A 43 -9.24 -0.80 -0.08
N ASN A 44 -9.92 -0.21 -1.07
CA ASN A 44 -11.36 -0.39 -1.29
C ASN A 44 -11.72 -1.68 -2.06
N GLY A 45 -10.75 -2.56 -2.29
CA GLY A 45 -10.96 -3.85 -2.95
C GLY A 45 -10.35 -3.92 -4.35
N THR A 46 -10.42 -5.13 -4.90
CA THR A 46 -9.87 -5.50 -6.21
C THR A 46 -10.95 -6.20 -7.03
N LYS A 47 -10.62 -6.59 -8.27
CA LYS A 47 -11.53 -7.37 -9.12
C LYS A 47 -11.99 -8.69 -8.50
N THR A 48 -11.21 -9.28 -7.60
CA THR A 48 -11.47 -10.62 -7.04
C THR A 48 -11.68 -10.64 -5.53
N ARG A 49 -11.37 -9.54 -4.83
CA ARG A 49 -11.51 -9.43 -3.36
C ARG A 49 -12.17 -8.11 -2.98
N THR A 50 -13.19 -8.16 -2.14
CA THR A 50 -13.83 -6.96 -1.62
C THR A 50 -12.97 -6.34 -0.52
N GLN A 51 -13.17 -5.05 -0.24
CA GLN A 51 -12.58 -4.36 0.91
C GLN A 51 -12.73 -5.19 2.20
N LYS A 52 -13.96 -5.58 2.52
CA LYS A 52 -14.27 -6.39 3.70
C LYS A 52 -13.41 -7.65 3.80
N LYS A 53 -13.27 -8.41 2.71
CA LYS A 53 -12.44 -9.62 2.69
C LYS A 53 -10.97 -9.31 2.96
N LEU A 54 -10.44 -8.23 2.41
CA LEU A 54 -9.04 -7.83 2.63
C LEU A 54 -8.77 -7.52 4.11
N TYR A 55 -9.67 -6.78 4.77
CA TYR A 55 -9.53 -6.45 6.19
C TYR A 55 -9.76 -7.66 7.10
N GLU A 56 -10.79 -8.48 6.85
CA GLU A 56 -11.05 -9.69 7.63
C GLU A 56 -9.90 -10.70 7.55
N GLU A 57 -9.30 -10.88 6.37
CA GLU A 57 -8.12 -11.75 6.22
C GLU A 57 -6.91 -11.20 6.99
N MET A 58 -6.64 -9.89 6.93
CA MET A 58 -5.54 -9.27 7.67
C MET A 58 -5.72 -9.43 9.18
N ASP A 59 -6.93 -9.14 9.69
CA ASP A 59 -7.27 -9.28 11.11
C ASP A 59 -7.18 -10.74 11.57
N TYR A 60 -7.64 -11.69 10.76
CA TYR A 60 -7.58 -13.12 11.07
C TYR A 60 -6.15 -13.62 11.32
N TYR A 61 -5.18 -13.10 10.56
CA TYR A 61 -3.76 -13.42 10.73
C TYR A 61 -3.05 -12.56 11.79
N GLY A 62 -3.75 -11.59 12.40
CA GLY A 62 -3.14 -10.61 13.31
C GLY A 62 -2.15 -9.66 12.61
N GLY A 63 -2.32 -9.47 11.31
CA GLY A 63 -1.46 -8.63 10.49
C GLY A 63 -1.82 -7.15 10.58
N TYR A 64 -0.92 -6.31 10.07
CA TYR A 64 -1.11 -4.87 9.98
C TYR A 64 -0.72 -4.40 8.59
N ASN A 65 -1.56 -3.55 8.00
CA ASN A 65 -1.30 -2.89 6.72
C ASN A 65 -1.55 -1.39 6.84
N ASN A 66 -0.74 -0.61 6.13
CA ASN A 66 -0.88 0.84 6.04
C ASN A 66 -0.26 1.34 4.73
N ALA A 67 -0.50 2.61 4.41
CA ALA A 67 0.13 3.32 3.31
C ALA A 67 0.35 4.80 3.70
N HIS A 68 1.09 5.51 2.87
CA HIS A 68 1.24 6.96 2.94
C HIS A 68 1.58 7.51 1.56
N THR A 69 1.29 8.78 1.35
CA THR A 69 1.67 9.51 0.13
C THR A 69 2.62 10.66 0.49
N GLY A 70 3.80 10.65 -0.12
CA GLY A 70 4.79 11.73 -0.06
C GLY A 70 4.80 12.55 -1.35
N PRO A 71 5.72 13.53 -1.45
CA PRO A 71 5.91 14.28 -2.68
C PRO A 71 6.38 13.40 -3.85
N ASP A 72 7.21 12.40 -3.57
CA ASP A 72 7.95 11.63 -4.57
C ASP A 72 7.78 10.10 -4.44
N TYR A 73 6.91 9.65 -3.52
CA TYR A 73 6.62 8.24 -3.25
C TYR A 73 5.23 8.00 -2.65
#